data_AF-A0A165EUX1-F1
#
_entry.id   AF-A0A165EUX1-F1
#
_cell.length_a   1.000
_cell.length_b   1.000
_cell.length_c   1.000
_cell.angle_alpha   90.00
_cell.angle_beta   90.00
_cell.angle_gamma   90.00
#
_symmetry.space_group_name_H-M   'P 1'
#
loop_
_entity.id
_entity.type
_entity.pdbx_description
1 polymer ?
#
loop_
_entity_poly.entity_id
_entity_poly.type
_entity_poly.pdbx_seq_one_letter_code
_entity_poly.pdbx_strand_id
1 'polypeptide(L)'
;LPQLPIEIWERTIDHLWNSPPTLLSCSLVCKSWCYRSRFHLVKRLVLHTRKAVRQCAHMVKEHPILKPRVMTSIFETHPSHIECRPVAQLGTFATMFAGRLPHVKVMAIWHVEWQSGEMHEGIFLHLSAFTSVVRLQLADVKFPNLLVFGRIIYALPNLEEFSYNQLSFTNETFD
;
A
#
# COMPACT_ATOMS: atom_id res chain seq x y z
N LEU A 1 -30.92 -12.72 -23.87
CA LEU A 1 -30.35 -11.36 -24.00
C LEU A 1 -29.13 -11.45 -24.90
N PRO A 2 -28.95 -10.55 -25.89
CA PRO A 2 -27.72 -10.53 -26.70
C PRO A 2 -26.53 -10.28 -25.78
N GLN A 3 -25.44 -11.04 -25.97
CA GLN A 3 -24.23 -10.83 -25.19
C GLN A 3 -23.50 -9.59 -25.73
N LEU A 4 -23.35 -8.58 -24.87
CA LEU A 4 -22.52 -7.43 -25.18
C LEU A 4 -21.07 -7.88 -25.41
N PRO A 5 -20.36 -7.31 -26.42
CA PRO A 5 -18.95 -7.56 -26.62
C PRO A 5 -18.13 -7.27 -25.37
N ILE A 6 -17.02 -8.01 -25.18
CA ILE A 6 -16.23 -7.92 -23.96
C ILE A 6 -15.63 -6.52 -23.75
N GLU A 7 -15.31 -5.83 -24.83
CA GLU A 7 -14.76 -4.47 -24.85
C GLU A 7 -15.70 -3.46 -24.19
N ILE A 8 -17.03 -3.67 -24.32
CA ILE A 8 -18.04 -2.80 -23.71
C ILE A 8 -18.08 -3.01 -22.19
N TRP A 9 -17.97 -4.26 -21.74
CA TRP A 9 -17.86 -4.58 -20.32
C TRP A 9 -16.55 -4.08 -19.72
N GLU A 10 -15.43 -4.23 -20.42
CA GLU A 10 -14.14 -3.72 -19.96
C GLU A 10 -14.16 -2.19 -19.81
N ARG A 11 -14.75 -1.48 -20.77
CA ARG A 11 -14.93 -0.02 -20.68
C ARG A 11 -15.84 0.37 -19.52
N THR A 12 -16.87 -0.42 -19.22
CA THR A 12 -17.72 -0.20 -18.06
C THR A 12 -16.93 -0.37 -16.75
N ILE A 13 -16.10 -1.41 -16.66
CA ILE A 13 -15.20 -1.65 -15.52
C ILE A 13 -14.17 -0.52 -15.38
N ASP A 14 -13.70 0.07 -16.49
CA ASP A 14 -12.80 1.22 -16.46
C ASP A 14 -13.40 2.43 -15.75
N HIS A 15 -14.70 2.65 -15.86
CA HIS A 15 -15.38 3.72 -15.13
C HIS A 15 -15.52 3.46 -13.63
N LEU A 16 -15.26 2.22 -13.17
CA LEU A 16 -15.27 1.82 -11.76
C LEU A 16 -13.90 1.96 -11.08
N TRP A 17 -12.91 2.59 -11.75
CA TRP A 17 -11.52 2.67 -11.28
C TRP A 17 -11.34 3.24 -9.86
N ASN A 18 -12.30 4.02 -9.37
CA ASN A 18 -12.28 4.64 -8.04
C ASN A 18 -13.11 3.87 -6.98
N SER A 19 -13.71 2.73 -7.32
CA SER A 19 -14.50 1.91 -6.40
C SER A 19 -13.90 0.51 -6.21
N PRO A 20 -12.92 0.34 -5.31
CA PRO A 20 -12.34 -0.97 -5.00
C PRO A 20 -13.37 -2.04 -4.63
N PRO A 21 -14.41 -1.77 -3.81
CA PRO A 21 -15.42 -2.79 -3.48
C PRO A 21 -16.15 -3.29 -4.73
N THR A 22 -16.55 -2.39 -5.63
CA THR A 22 -17.23 -2.77 -6.88
C THR A 22 -16.29 -3.54 -7.81
N LEU A 23 -15.02 -3.11 -7.92
CA LEU A 23 -14.02 -3.81 -8.71
C LEU A 23 -13.75 -5.23 -8.18
N LEU A 24 -13.74 -5.42 -6.85
CA LEU A 24 -13.64 -6.74 -6.24
C LEU A 24 -14.83 -7.62 -6.63
N SER A 25 -16.06 -7.10 -6.55
CA SER A 25 -17.26 -7.82 -7.02
C SER A 25 -17.18 -8.19 -8.50
N CYS A 26 -16.78 -7.24 -9.37
CA CYS A 26 -16.58 -7.49 -10.79
C CYS A 26 -15.54 -8.60 -11.05
N SER A 27 -14.48 -8.65 -10.23
CA SER A 27 -13.41 -9.63 -10.40
C SER A 27 -13.84 -11.09 -10.19
N LEU A 28 -15.00 -11.30 -9.55
CA LEU A 28 -15.58 -12.62 -9.27
C LEU A 28 -16.54 -13.11 -10.36
N VAL A 29 -16.91 -12.26 -11.33
CA VAL A 29 -17.92 -12.58 -12.34
C VAL A 29 -17.39 -13.57 -13.40
N CYS A 30 -16.26 -13.24 -14.04
CA CYS A 30 -15.61 -14.11 -15.03
C CYS A 30 -14.12 -13.77 -15.18
N LYS A 31 -13.37 -14.58 -15.92
CA LYS A 31 -11.92 -14.38 -16.14
C LYS A 31 -11.58 -13.01 -16.74
N SER A 32 -12.33 -12.58 -17.76
CA SER A 32 -12.05 -11.30 -18.44
C SER A 32 -12.28 -10.10 -17.52
N TRP A 33 -13.38 -10.11 -16.76
CA TRP A 33 -13.66 -9.07 -15.77
C TRP A 33 -12.63 -9.10 -14.65
N CYS A 34 -12.18 -10.29 -14.24
CA CYS A 34 -11.10 -10.44 -13.27
C CYS A 34 -9.81 -9.73 -13.73
N TYR A 35 -9.39 -9.92 -14.98
CA TYR A 35 -8.20 -9.26 -15.52
C TYR A 35 -8.37 -7.73 -15.55
N ARG A 36 -9.52 -7.23 -16.03
CA ARG A 36 -9.77 -5.78 -16.10
C ARG A 36 -9.94 -5.13 -14.73
N SER A 37 -10.61 -5.79 -13.79
CA SER A 37 -10.74 -5.28 -12.42
C SER A 37 -9.41 -5.26 -11.69
N ARG A 38 -8.59 -6.32 -11.82
CA ARG A 38 -7.23 -6.36 -11.23
C ARG A 38 -6.35 -5.25 -11.76
N PHE A 39 -6.44 -4.93 -13.05
CA PHE A 39 -5.71 -3.83 -13.67
C PHE A 39 -5.94 -2.48 -12.97
N HIS A 40 -7.14 -2.22 -12.46
CA HIS A 40 -7.45 -1.01 -11.68
C HIS A 40 -7.09 -1.17 -10.20
N LEU A 41 -7.36 -2.34 -9.62
CA LEU A 41 -7.06 -2.63 -8.21
C LEU A 41 -5.55 -2.54 -7.90
N VAL A 42 -4.67 -2.87 -8.84
CA VAL A 42 -3.21 -2.75 -8.61
C VAL A 42 -2.70 -1.32 -8.59
N LYS A 43 -3.47 -0.35 -9.11
CA LYS A 43 -3.07 1.06 -9.11
C LYS A 43 -2.91 1.59 -7.69
N ARG A 44 -3.80 1.14 -6.80
CA ARG A 44 -3.86 1.50 -5.38
C ARG A 44 -3.92 0.22 -4.54
N LEU A 45 -2.76 -0.24 -4.09
CA LEU A 45 -2.66 -1.41 -3.23
C LEU A 45 -3.07 -1.02 -1.81
N VAL A 46 -4.25 -1.46 -1.39
CA VAL A 46 -4.68 -1.38 0.01
C VAL A 46 -4.31 -2.70 0.69
N LEU A 47 -3.39 -2.64 1.64
CA LEU A 47 -2.73 -3.79 2.23
C LEU A 47 -3.07 -3.84 3.72
N HIS A 48 -4.07 -4.67 4.05
CA HIS A 48 -4.57 -4.82 5.42
C HIS A 48 -3.90 -5.92 6.23
N THR A 49 -3.15 -6.83 5.59
CA THR A 49 -2.52 -7.98 6.24
C THR A 49 -1.24 -8.39 5.54
N ARG A 50 -0.31 -9.06 6.25
CA ARG A 50 0.87 -9.66 5.60
C ARG A 50 0.51 -10.68 4.53
N LYS A 51 -0.63 -11.36 4.69
CA LYS A 51 -1.15 -12.30 3.68
C LYS A 51 -1.51 -11.55 2.39
N ALA A 52 -2.19 -10.41 2.50
CA ALA A 52 -2.49 -9.55 1.36
C ALA A 52 -1.21 -9.05 0.66
N VAL A 53 -0.19 -8.63 1.43
CA VAL A 53 1.12 -8.24 0.89
C VAL A 53 1.75 -9.37 0.08
N ARG A 54 1.78 -10.59 0.64
CA ARG A 54 2.35 -11.77 -0.03
C ARG A 54 1.58 -12.16 -1.29
N GLN A 55 0.24 -12.12 -1.24
CA GLN A 55 -0.62 -12.38 -2.39
C GLN A 55 -0.39 -11.34 -3.50
N CYS A 56 -0.24 -10.06 -3.15
CA CYS A 56 0.11 -9.01 -4.10
C CYS A 56 1.50 -9.25 -4.70
N ALA A 57 2.50 -9.60 -3.88
CA ALA A 57 3.85 -9.90 -4.35
C ALA A 57 3.86 -11.08 -5.34
N HIS A 58 3.08 -12.12 -5.05
CA HIS A 58 2.90 -13.24 -5.98
C HIS A 58 2.22 -12.79 -7.28
N MET A 59 1.12 -12.03 -7.21
CA MET A 59 0.42 -11.53 -8.40
C MET A 59 1.32 -10.66 -9.31
N VAL A 60 2.08 -9.74 -8.72
CA VAL A 60 3.01 -8.85 -9.44
C VAL A 60 4.20 -9.63 -10.01
N LYS A 61 4.60 -10.74 -9.38
CA LYS A 61 5.61 -11.66 -9.91
C LYS A 61 5.09 -12.44 -11.12
N GLU A 62 3.88 -13.00 -11.02
CA GLU A 62 3.23 -13.75 -12.11
C GLU A 62 2.89 -12.85 -13.31
N HIS A 63 2.59 -11.58 -13.08
CA HIS A 63 2.20 -10.63 -14.13
C HIS A 63 3.07 -9.36 -14.07
N PRO A 64 4.29 -9.38 -14.63
CA PRO A 64 5.22 -8.25 -14.56
C PRO A 64 4.66 -6.93 -15.13
N ILE A 65 3.69 -7.00 -16.05
CA ILE A 65 2.97 -5.83 -16.62
C ILE A 65 2.24 -5.00 -15.55
N LEU A 66 2.00 -5.56 -14.36
CA LEU A 66 1.36 -4.86 -13.24
C LEU A 66 2.34 -4.00 -12.43
N LYS A 67 3.66 -4.27 -12.48
CA LYS A 67 4.68 -3.51 -11.73
C LYS A 67 4.62 -1.99 -11.95
N PRO A 68 4.65 -1.48 -13.19
CA PRO A 68 4.61 -0.04 -13.43
C PRO A 68 3.25 0.59 -13.09
N ARG A 69 2.21 -0.23 -12.85
CA ARG A 69 0.87 0.27 -12.55
C ARG A 69 0.68 0.61 -11.08
N VAL A 70 1.49 0.03 -10.19
CA VAL A 70 1.41 0.32 -8.76
C VAL A 70 1.88 1.76 -8.52
N MET A 71 0.92 2.65 -8.22
CA MET A 71 1.18 4.07 -8.00
C MET A 71 1.05 4.48 -6.54
N THR A 72 0.15 3.81 -5.81
CA THR A 72 -0.16 4.11 -4.42
C THR A 72 -0.14 2.83 -3.59
N SER A 73 0.59 2.84 -2.49
CA SER A 73 0.55 1.78 -1.48
C SER A 73 -0.03 2.34 -0.19
N ILE A 74 -1.11 1.73 0.29
CA ILE A 74 -1.80 2.09 1.53
C ILE A 74 -1.67 0.92 2.50
N PHE A 75 -1.13 1.20 3.66
CA PHE A 75 -1.07 0.28 4.79
C PHE A 75 -2.12 0.73 5.79
N GLU A 76 -3.13 -0.09 6.02
CA GLU A 76 -4.27 0.26 6.87
C GLU A 76 -4.65 -0.89 7.78
N THR A 77 -4.76 -0.61 9.07
CA THR A 77 -5.34 -1.53 10.06
C THR A 77 -6.84 -1.38 10.05
N HIS A 78 -7.57 -2.46 9.76
CA HIS A 78 -9.02 -2.45 9.94
C HIS A 78 -9.36 -2.79 11.41
N PRO A 79 -10.18 -1.98 12.11
CA PRO A 79 -10.48 -2.14 13.54
C PRO A 79 -11.05 -3.51 13.92
N SER A 80 -11.70 -4.21 12.98
CA SER A 80 -12.31 -5.53 13.21
C SER A 80 -11.32 -6.70 13.24
N HIS A 81 -10.03 -6.47 12.99
CA HIS A 81 -9.04 -7.54 12.90
C HIS A 81 -7.99 -7.44 14.01
N ILE A 82 -8.21 -8.21 15.08
CA ILE A 82 -7.38 -8.31 16.30
C ILE A 82 -5.91 -8.70 15.98
N GLU A 83 -5.64 -9.31 14.83
CA GLU A 83 -4.30 -9.72 14.38
C GLU A 83 -3.54 -8.67 13.54
N CYS A 84 -4.13 -7.50 13.26
CA CYS A 84 -3.52 -6.53 12.36
C CYS A 84 -2.41 -5.72 13.06
N ARG A 85 -1.16 -6.11 12.81
CA ARG A 85 0.04 -5.29 13.08
C ARG A 85 0.53 -4.63 11.79
N PRO A 86 0.05 -3.42 11.43
CA PRO A 86 0.43 -2.69 10.22
C PRO A 86 1.94 -2.43 10.08
N VAL A 87 2.70 -2.27 11.16
CA VAL A 87 4.18 -2.14 11.11
C VAL A 87 4.81 -3.39 10.47
N ALA A 88 4.31 -4.58 10.80
CA ALA A 88 4.77 -5.82 10.20
C ALA A 88 4.39 -5.95 8.71
N GLN A 89 3.33 -5.28 8.29
CA GLN A 89 2.87 -5.25 6.89
C GLN A 89 3.74 -4.32 6.06
N LEU A 90 4.00 -3.12 6.58
CA LEU A 90 4.96 -2.18 5.99
C LEU A 90 6.33 -2.83 5.85
N GLY A 91 6.82 -3.52 6.89
CA GLY A 91 8.09 -4.26 6.84
C GLY A 91 8.09 -5.38 5.80
N THR A 92 7.05 -6.21 5.79
CA THR A 92 6.92 -7.28 4.77
C THR A 92 6.88 -6.68 3.36
N PHE A 93 6.16 -5.58 3.16
CA PHE A 93 6.07 -4.90 1.88
C PHE A 93 7.42 -4.32 1.46
N ALA A 94 8.09 -3.59 2.35
CA ALA A 94 9.39 -3.00 2.10
C ALA A 94 10.39 -4.08 1.66
N THR A 95 10.48 -5.20 2.40
CA THR A 95 11.36 -6.31 2.04
C THR A 95 10.99 -6.97 0.71
N MET A 96 9.70 -7.15 0.40
CA MET A 96 9.29 -7.84 -0.84
C MET A 96 9.38 -6.98 -2.10
N PHE A 97 9.27 -5.66 -1.96
CA PHE A 97 9.13 -4.72 -3.07
C PHE A 97 10.24 -3.68 -3.19
N ALA A 98 11.21 -3.65 -2.27
CA ALA A 98 12.40 -2.80 -2.35
C ALA A 98 13.04 -2.87 -3.75
N GLY A 99 13.11 -1.73 -4.43
CA GLY A 99 13.71 -1.61 -5.77
C GLY A 99 12.93 -2.30 -6.90
N ARG A 100 11.69 -2.76 -6.67
CA ARG A 100 10.90 -3.53 -7.65
C ARG A 100 9.67 -2.82 -8.19
N LEU A 101 9.25 -1.73 -7.56
CA LEU A 101 8.09 -0.94 -7.96
C LEU A 101 8.55 0.43 -8.46
N PRO A 102 8.66 0.65 -9.79
CA PRO A 102 9.33 1.83 -10.33
C PRO A 102 8.51 3.12 -10.27
N HIS A 103 7.21 3.04 -9.95
CA HIS A 103 6.27 4.17 -10.08
C HIS A 103 5.38 4.41 -8.85
N VAL A 104 5.76 3.85 -7.69
CA VAL A 104 5.03 4.13 -6.44
C VAL A 104 5.35 5.55 -6.02
N LYS A 105 4.42 6.48 -6.24
CA LYS A 105 4.58 7.90 -5.92
C LYS A 105 4.08 8.25 -4.53
N VAL A 106 3.05 7.54 -4.08
CA VAL A 106 2.37 7.83 -2.81
C VAL A 106 2.45 6.62 -1.90
N MET A 107 2.99 6.84 -0.70
CA MET A 107 2.95 5.88 0.39
C MET A 107 2.03 6.43 1.49
N ALA A 108 1.04 5.66 1.90
CA ALA A 108 0.09 6.04 2.93
C ALA A 108 0.08 5.00 4.05
N ILE A 109 0.09 5.46 5.31
CA ILE A 109 0.05 4.63 6.51
C ILE A 109 -1.08 5.14 7.39
N TRP A 110 -2.12 4.34 7.59
CA TRP A 110 -3.36 4.73 8.25
C TRP A 110 -3.70 3.82 9.43
N HIS A 111 -4.23 4.39 10.51
CA HIS A 111 -4.72 3.68 11.70
C HIS A 111 -3.64 2.77 12.31
N VAL A 112 -2.50 3.35 12.67
CA VAL A 112 -1.34 2.59 13.15
C VAL A 112 -0.76 3.13 14.44
N GLU A 113 -0.74 2.28 15.47
CA GLU A 113 0.07 2.52 16.67
C GLU A 113 1.33 1.65 16.62
N TRP A 114 2.49 2.30 16.67
CA TRP A 114 3.80 1.67 16.65
C TRP A 114 4.27 1.43 18.07
N GLN A 115 4.58 0.18 18.39
CA GLN A 115 5.19 -0.16 19.68
C GLN A 115 6.72 -0.10 19.56
N SER A 116 7.39 0.18 20.69
CA SER A 116 8.85 0.17 20.76
C SER A 116 9.38 -1.21 20.37
N GLY A 117 10.37 -1.25 19.46
CA GLY A 117 10.98 -2.49 18.97
C GLY A 117 10.24 -3.22 17.83
N GLU A 118 9.07 -2.74 17.38
CA GLU A 118 8.36 -3.38 16.24
C GLU A 118 9.03 -3.12 14.88
N MET A 119 9.91 -2.14 14.82
CA MET A 119 10.59 -1.72 13.61
C MET A 119 12.06 -2.15 13.65
N HIS A 120 12.39 -3.22 12.92
CA HIS A 120 13.77 -3.69 12.79
C HIS A 120 14.60 -2.69 11.98
N GLU A 121 15.81 -2.32 12.40
CA GLU A 121 16.61 -1.25 11.76
C GLU A 121 16.82 -1.45 10.25
N GLY A 122 16.94 -2.71 9.80
CA GLY A 122 17.05 -3.04 8.36
C GLY A 122 15.85 -2.62 7.49
N ILE A 123 14.70 -2.29 8.08
CA ILE A 123 13.53 -1.83 7.31
C ILE A 123 13.78 -0.49 6.62
N PHE A 124 14.54 0.41 7.23
CA PHE A 124 14.84 1.74 6.68
C PHE A 124 15.69 1.61 5.41
N LEU A 125 16.58 0.62 5.36
CA LEU A 125 17.34 0.28 4.16
C LEU A 125 16.43 -0.24 3.04
N HIS A 126 15.38 -0.99 3.35
CA HIS A 126 14.41 -1.42 2.35
C HIS A 126 13.54 -0.25 1.87
N LEU A 127 13.17 0.66 2.76
CA LEU A 127 12.41 1.87 2.43
C LEU A 127 13.22 2.81 1.51
N SER A 128 14.53 2.90 1.67
CA SER A 128 15.39 3.73 0.81
C SER A 128 15.45 3.28 -0.64
N ALA A 129 15.09 2.02 -0.91
CA ALA A 129 14.96 1.51 -2.26
C ALA A 129 13.68 2.00 -2.99
N PHE A 130 12.78 2.71 -2.32
CA PHE A 130 11.57 3.29 -2.91
C PHE A 130 11.81 4.73 -3.38
N THR A 131 12.77 4.90 -4.29
CA THR A 131 13.17 6.22 -4.83
C THR A 131 12.07 6.93 -5.63
N SER A 132 11.01 6.23 -6.06
CA SER A 132 9.88 6.85 -6.75
C SER A 132 8.88 7.53 -5.81
N VAL A 133 8.96 7.30 -4.49
CA VAL A 133 8.03 7.83 -3.51
C VAL A 133 8.33 9.30 -3.26
N VAL A 134 7.37 10.15 -3.60
CA VAL A 134 7.46 11.62 -3.46
C VAL A 134 6.48 12.16 -2.43
N ARG A 135 5.45 11.39 -2.07
CA ARG A 135 4.44 11.78 -1.08
C ARG A 135 4.25 10.72 0.00
N LEU A 136 4.33 11.13 1.25
CA LEU A 136 4.01 10.32 2.43
C LEU A 136 2.76 10.88 3.10
N GLN A 137 1.78 10.00 3.33
CA GLN A 137 0.53 10.35 4.01
C GLN A 137 0.38 9.54 5.29
N LEU A 138 0.18 10.21 6.41
CA LEU A 138 -0.10 9.58 7.70
C LEU A 138 -1.49 9.96 8.15
N ALA A 139 -2.30 8.98 8.59
CA ALA A 139 -3.62 9.26 9.15
C ALA A 139 -3.85 8.40 10.39
N ASP A 140 -4.15 9.00 11.54
CA ASP A 140 -4.37 8.27 12.79
C ASP A 140 -3.18 7.35 13.12
N VAL A 141 -1.99 7.96 13.19
CA VAL A 141 -0.73 7.25 13.43
C VAL A 141 -0.12 7.71 14.74
N LYS A 142 0.33 6.75 15.55
CA LYS A 142 1.05 6.98 16.80
C LYS A 142 2.43 6.33 16.75
N PHE A 143 3.48 7.15 16.82
CA PHE A 143 4.86 6.67 16.87
C PHE A 143 5.34 6.52 18.32
N PRO A 144 6.32 5.63 18.60
CA PRO A 144 6.89 5.54 19.94
C PRO A 144 7.61 6.84 20.33
N ASN A 145 8.37 7.44 19.42
CA ASN A 145 9.10 8.70 19.62
C ASN A 145 9.38 9.39 18.27
N LEU A 146 9.90 10.62 18.34
CA LEU A 146 10.23 11.44 17.17
C LEU A 146 11.35 10.83 16.32
N LEU A 147 12.29 10.09 16.93
CA LEU A 147 13.41 9.48 16.21
C LEU A 147 12.93 8.45 15.19
N VAL A 148 11.97 7.59 15.55
CA VAL A 148 11.41 6.60 14.62
C VAL A 148 10.69 7.27 13.47
N PHE A 149 9.90 8.31 13.75
CA PHE A 149 9.26 9.13 12.72
C PHE A 149 10.28 9.75 11.76
N GLY A 150 11.33 10.39 12.30
CA GLY A 150 12.41 10.98 11.51
C GLY A 150 13.08 9.95 10.62
N ARG A 151 13.41 8.77 11.15
CA ARG A 151 14.04 7.69 10.36
C ARG A 151 13.18 7.26 9.16
N ILE A 152 11.86 7.27 9.25
CA ILE A 152 10.97 6.96 8.10
C ILE A 152 11.07 8.02 7.04
N ILE A 153 11.01 9.29 7.43
CA ILE A 153 11.13 10.43 6.50
C ILE A 153 12.48 10.36 5.79
N TYR A 154 13.58 10.19 6.53
CA TYR A 154 14.92 10.09 5.97
C TYR A 154 15.14 8.83 5.11
N ALA A 155 14.38 7.76 5.37
CA ALA A 155 14.45 6.55 4.57
C ALA A 155 13.76 6.68 3.21
N LEU A 156 13.06 7.79 2.90
CA LEU A 156 12.44 8.02 1.60
C LEU A 156 13.19 9.16 0.88
N PRO A 157 14.18 8.84 0.03
CA PRO A 157 15.20 9.82 -0.39
C PRO A 157 14.68 10.96 -1.27
N ASN A 158 13.56 10.77 -1.96
CA ASN A 158 12.95 11.74 -2.87
C ASN A 158 11.60 12.26 -2.34
N LEU A 159 11.38 12.21 -1.02
CA LEU A 159 10.16 12.68 -0.42
C LEU A 159 10.06 14.22 -0.53
N GLU A 160 9.07 14.71 -1.25
CA GLU A 160 8.81 16.14 -1.47
C GLU A 160 7.60 16.63 -0.67
N GLU A 161 6.60 15.76 -0.50
CA GLU A 161 5.34 16.10 0.13
C GLU A 161 5.06 15.21 1.34
N PHE A 162 4.76 15.85 2.47
CA PHE A 162 4.32 15.18 3.68
C PHE A 162 2.98 15.74 4.10
N SER A 163 2.00 14.85 4.30
CA SER A 163 0.68 15.22 4.84
C SER A 163 0.34 14.32 6.00
N TYR A 164 -0.18 14.89 7.08
CA TYR A 164 -0.62 14.14 8.25
C TYR A 164 -2.02 14.54 8.69
N ASN A 165 -2.75 13.60 9.26
CA ASN A 165 -4.00 13.81 9.97
C ASN A 165 -3.95 12.97 11.25
N GLN A 166 -4.14 13.57 12.43
CA GLN A 166 -4.05 12.84 13.72
C GLN A 166 -2.73 12.06 13.87
N LEU A 167 -1.62 12.79 14.02
CA LEU A 167 -0.29 12.23 14.31
C LEU A 167 0.06 12.46 15.77
N SER A 168 0.46 11.42 16.49
CA SER A 168 0.84 11.51 17.91
C SER A 168 2.10 10.69 18.23
N PHE A 169 2.67 10.92 19.41
CA PHE A 169 3.86 10.23 19.92
C PHE A 169 3.56 9.66 21.31
N THR A 170 4.03 8.45 21.60
CA THR A 170 3.85 7.82 22.92
C THR A 170 4.73 8.48 23.98
N ASN A 171 6.00 8.73 23.66
CA ASN A 171 6.90 9.53 24.49
C ASN A 171 7.15 10.87 23.79
N GLU A 172 6.90 11.98 24.51
CA GLU A 172 7.23 13.33 24.04
C GLU A 172 8.73 13.67 24.21
N THR A 173 9.50 12.76 24.81
CA THR A 173 10.94 12.92 25.05
C THR A 173 11.76 12.39 23.88
N PHE A 174 12.90 13.05 23.61
CA PHE A 174 13.82 12.75 22.51
C PHE A 174 14.70 11.51 22.75
N ASP A 175 14.39 10.68 23.74
CA ASP A 175 15.23 9.59 24.23
C ASP A 175 14.91 8.23 23.57
#